data_AF-A0A7Y2APP2-F1
#
_entry.id   AF-A0A7Y2APP2-F1
#
_cell.length_a   1.000
_cell.length_b   1.000
_cell.length_c   1.000
_cell.angle_alpha   90.00
_cell.angle_beta   90.00
_cell.angle_gamma   90.00
#
_symmetry.space_group_name_H-M   'P 1'
#
loop_
_entity.id
_entity.type
_entity.pdbx_description
1 polymer ?
#
loop_
_entity_poly.entity_id
_entity_poly.type
_entity_poly.pdbx_seq_one_letter_code
_entity_poly.pdbx_strand_id
1 'polypeptide(L)'
;MKQVRLDCDRAILRARYCGERSEVYRLRCVDDRQETELQFGNQLWYFEALGVDHAQHCQTVFGVVEYSTQFGLNELVEDAVYVSESQREKFRRLYEREVIRPSWQQPAHRWLVAGLIAVTSIWLLYLLLRTLSL
;
A
#
# COMPACT_ATOMS: atom_id res chain seq x y z
N MET A 1 -18.35 0.21 -10.05
CA MET A 1 -18.70 0.77 -8.72
C MET A 1 -19.35 -0.22 -7.76
N LYS A 2 -20.21 -1.16 -8.20
CA LYS A 2 -20.86 -2.11 -7.27
C LYS A 2 -19.87 -2.93 -6.43
N GLN A 3 -18.79 -3.43 -7.02
CA GLN A 3 -17.75 -4.18 -6.30
C GLN A 3 -17.07 -3.34 -5.20
N VAL A 4 -16.61 -2.14 -5.54
CA VAL A 4 -15.99 -1.22 -4.57
C VAL A 4 -16.90 -0.97 -3.38
N ARG A 5 -18.20 -0.77 -3.62
CA ARG A 5 -19.16 -0.57 -2.53
C ARG A 5 -19.28 -1.80 -1.63
N LEU A 6 -19.35 -3.00 -2.20
CA LEU A 6 -19.36 -4.25 -1.43
C LEU A 6 -18.10 -4.43 -0.59
N ASP A 7 -16.94 -4.04 -1.11
CA ASP A 7 -15.69 -4.11 -0.36
C ASP A 7 -15.63 -3.04 0.74
N CYS A 8 -16.20 -1.85 0.54
CA CYS A 8 -16.39 -0.87 1.62
C CYS A 8 -17.30 -1.42 2.73
N ASP A 9 -18.42 -2.05 2.38
CA ASP A 9 -19.34 -2.65 3.36
C ASP A 9 -18.65 -3.78 4.14
N ARG A 10 -17.81 -4.59 3.48
CA ARG A 10 -16.97 -5.60 4.14
C ARG A 10 -15.93 -4.98 5.08
N ALA A 11 -15.30 -3.88 4.68
CA ALA A 11 -14.32 -3.17 5.51
C ALA A 11 -14.98 -2.65 6.80
N ILE A 12 -16.20 -2.11 6.70
CA ILE A 12 -17.02 -1.67 7.84
C ILE A 12 -17.30 -2.84 8.79
N LEU A 13 -17.71 -4.00 8.26
CA LEU A 13 -17.93 -5.21 9.05
C LEU A 13 -16.66 -5.69 9.74
N ARG A 14 -15.52 -5.71 9.04
CA ARG A 14 -14.20 -6.07 9.60
C ARG A 14 -13.78 -5.13 10.73
N ALA A 15 -14.13 -3.85 10.61
CA ALA A 15 -13.90 -2.84 11.65
C ALA A 15 -14.88 -2.90 12.83
N ARG A 16 -15.70 -3.97 12.93
CA ARG A 16 -16.66 -4.25 14.02
C ARG A 16 -17.81 -3.25 14.12
N TYR A 17 -18.17 -2.61 13.01
CA TYR A 17 -19.42 -1.87 12.90
C TYR A 17 -20.53 -2.78 12.38
N CYS A 18 -21.77 -2.43 12.70
CA CYS A 18 -22.96 -3.15 12.26
C CYS A 18 -23.26 -2.84 10.79
N GLY A 19 -22.93 -3.77 9.87
CA GLY A 19 -23.09 -3.54 8.43
C GLY A 19 -24.52 -3.28 7.97
N GLU A 20 -25.55 -3.79 8.65
CA GLU A 20 -26.96 -3.54 8.28
C GLU A 20 -27.42 -2.11 8.58
N ARG A 21 -26.78 -1.45 9.55
CA ARG A 21 -27.14 -0.10 10.02
C ARG A 21 -26.12 0.95 9.63
N SER A 22 -24.95 0.50 9.21
CA SER A 22 -23.94 1.36 8.63
C SER A 22 -24.21 1.59 7.16
N GLU A 23 -24.00 2.83 6.72
CA GLU A 23 -24.23 3.22 5.34
C GLU A 23 -23.03 4.00 4.80
N VAL A 24 -22.49 3.53 3.68
CA VAL A 24 -21.52 4.28 2.88
C VAL A 24 -22.26 5.35 2.07
N TYR A 25 -22.11 6.61 2.45
CA TYR A 25 -22.77 7.74 1.81
C TYR A 25 -21.86 8.54 0.86
N ARG A 26 -20.53 8.38 0.97
CA ARG A 26 -19.58 9.00 0.04
C ARG A 26 -18.52 7.99 -0.38
N LEU A 27 -18.23 7.95 -1.67
CA LEU A 27 -17.18 7.13 -2.27
C LEU A 27 -16.46 7.96 -3.34
N ARG A 28 -15.13 7.96 -3.33
CA ARG A 28 -14.29 8.74 -4.25
C ARG A 28 -13.05 7.95 -4.62
N CYS A 29 -12.79 7.80 -5.92
CA CYS A 29 -11.49 7.37 -6.41
C CYS A 29 -10.51 8.53 -6.27
N VAL A 30 -9.42 8.31 -5.54
CA VAL A 30 -8.40 9.34 -5.26
C VAL A 30 -7.08 9.10 -5.99
N ASP A 31 -6.80 7.86 -6.37
CA ASP A 31 -5.69 7.49 -7.23
C ASP A 31 -6.16 6.39 -8.19
N ASP A 32 -5.80 6.51 -9.46
CA ASP A 32 -6.11 5.55 -10.52
C ASP A 32 -4.93 5.51 -11.49
N ARG A 33 -4.03 4.56 -11.25
CA ARG A 33 -2.84 4.34 -12.05
C ARG A 33 -3.05 3.11 -12.90
N GLN A 34 -2.99 3.29 -14.21
CA GLN A 34 -3.13 2.20 -15.15
C GLN A 34 -1.92 1.27 -15.08
N GLU A 35 -2.18 -0.01 -15.33
CA GLU A 35 -1.11 -0.97 -15.54
C GLU A 35 -0.35 -0.67 -16.82
N THR A 36 0.91 -1.07 -16.83
CA THR A 36 1.81 -0.99 -17.98
C THR A 36 2.48 -2.35 -18.16
N GLU A 37 3.19 -2.54 -19.27
CA GLU A 37 3.95 -3.77 -19.51
C GLU A 37 4.98 -4.09 -18.41
N LEU A 38 5.43 -3.09 -17.67
CA LEU A 38 6.48 -3.20 -16.67
C LEU A 38 5.98 -3.11 -15.22
N GLN A 39 4.72 -2.67 -15.02
CA GLN A 39 4.21 -2.34 -13.69
C GLN A 39 2.71 -2.60 -13.58
N PHE A 40 2.28 -3.13 -12.44
CA PHE A 40 0.86 -3.26 -12.12
C PHE A 40 0.23 -1.88 -11.92
N GLY A 41 -1.04 -1.80 -12.28
CA GLY A 41 -1.87 -0.65 -11.98
C GLY A 41 -2.25 -0.66 -10.50
N ASN A 42 -2.81 0.45 -10.03
CA ASN A 42 -3.30 0.56 -8.66
C ASN A 42 -4.44 1.56 -8.61
N GLN A 43 -5.44 1.27 -7.80
CA GLN A 43 -6.54 2.18 -7.52
C GLN A 43 -6.71 2.36 -6.01
N LEU A 44 -6.74 3.60 -5.57
CA LEU A 44 -7.06 3.94 -4.19
C LEU A 44 -8.42 4.64 -4.14
N TRP A 45 -9.31 4.10 -3.32
CA TRP A 45 -10.65 4.61 -3.09
C TRP A 45 -10.81 5.06 -1.66
N TYR A 46 -11.34 6.25 -1.47
CA TYR A 46 -11.79 6.74 -0.17
C TYR A 46 -13.28 6.60 -0.05
N PHE A 47 -13.73 6.21 1.13
CA PHE A 47 -15.14 6.26 1.48
C PHE A 47 -15.37 6.93 2.82
N GLU A 48 -16.56 7.48 2.97
CA GLU A 48 -17.09 7.95 4.25
C GLU A 48 -18.41 7.21 4.50
N ALA A 49 -18.59 6.79 5.74
CA ALA A 49 -19.75 6.02 6.14
C ALA A 49 -20.22 6.41 7.53
N LEU A 50 -21.49 6.11 7.82
CA LEU A 50 -22.00 6.13 9.17
C LEU A 50 -21.66 4.78 9.82
N GLY A 51 -20.71 4.76 10.77
CA GLY A 51 -20.38 3.58 11.57
C GLY A 51 -21.31 3.48 12.78
N VAL A 52 -22.00 2.34 12.94
CA VAL A 52 -22.78 2.04 14.15
C VAL A 52 -22.07 0.93 14.92
N ASP A 53 -21.57 1.23 16.12
CA ASP A 53 -20.87 0.25 16.94
C ASP A 53 -21.85 -0.67 17.71
N HIS A 54 -21.30 -1.67 18.42
CA HIS A 54 -22.09 -2.57 19.25
C HIS A 54 -22.82 -1.88 20.41
N ALA A 55 -22.31 -0.74 20.88
CA ALA A 55 -22.91 0.09 21.91
C ALA A 55 -23.96 1.07 21.38
N GLN A 56 -24.35 0.94 20.10
CA GLN A 56 -25.33 1.79 19.40
C GLN A 56 -24.85 3.23 19.16
N HIS A 57 -23.56 3.53 19.35
CA HIS A 57 -23.02 4.83 19.00
C HIS A 57 -22.88 4.94 17.49
N CYS A 58 -23.43 6.03 16.96
CA CYS A 58 -23.34 6.39 15.57
C CYS A 58 -22.24 7.44 15.41
N GLN A 59 -21.26 7.17 14.56
CA GLN A 59 -20.20 8.13 14.26
C GLN A 59 -19.82 8.08 12.79
N THR A 60 -19.34 9.19 12.25
CA THR A 60 -18.72 9.18 10.92
C THR A 60 -17.41 8.41 10.97
N VAL A 61 -17.22 7.51 10.01
CA VAL A 61 -15.97 6.78 9.81
C VAL A 61 -15.42 7.04 8.42
N PHE A 62 -14.11 6.98 8.31
CA PHE A 62 -13.36 7.29 7.10
C PHE A 62 -12.61 6.04 6.67
N GLY A 63 -12.91 5.51 5.50
CA GLY A 63 -12.27 4.29 5.03
C GLY A 63 -11.48 4.45 3.75
N VAL A 64 -10.66 3.44 3.49
CA VAL A 64 -9.85 3.27 2.29
C VAL A 64 -10.03 1.86 1.75
N VAL A 65 -9.96 1.73 0.42
CA VAL A 65 -9.91 0.46 -0.28
C VAL A 65 -8.86 0.61 -1.38
N GLU A 66 -7.84 -0.24 -1.34
CA GLU A 66 -6.75 -0.29 -2.32
C GLU A 66 -6.90 -1.54 -3.20
N TYR A 67 -6.78 -1.33 -4.51
CA TYR A 67 -6.71 -2.40 -5.49
C TYR A 67 -5.37 -2.40 -6.22
N SER A 68 -4.83 -3.59 -6.46
CA SER A 68 -3.80 -3.80 -7.47
C SER A 68 -4.47 -4.27 -8.76
N THR A 69 -4.09 -3.68 -9.88
CA THR A 69 -4.63 -4.03 -11.20
C THR A 69 -3.59 -4.78 -12.01
N GLN A 70 -3.93 -6.01 -12.43
CA GLN A 70 -3.10 -6.80 -13.33
C GLN A 70 -3.95 -7.53 -14.38
N PHE A 71 -3.58 -7.43 -15.66
CA PHE A 71 -4.31 -7.98 -16.80
C PHE A 71 -5.79 -7.57 -16.83
N GLY A 72 -6.07 -6.32 -16.46
CA GLY A 72 -7.42 -5.77 -16.32
C GLY A 72 -8.22 -6.29 -15.13
N LEU A 73 -7.63 -7.10 -14.26
CA LEU A 73 -8.27 -7.62 -13.04
C LEU A 73 -7.88 -6.78 -11.83
N ASN A 74 -8.87 -6.39 -11.03
CA ASN A 74 -8.66 -5.67 -9.77
C ASN A 74 -8.67 -6.64 -8.60
N GLU A 75 -7.53 -6.78 -7.93
CA GLU A 75 -7.37 -7.55 -6.70
C GLU A 75 -7.36 -6.61 -5.50
N LEU A 76 -8.18 -6.92 -4.48
CA LEU A 76 -8.22 -6.15 -3.23
C LEU A 76 -6.93 -6.40 -2.46
N VAL A 77 -6.12 -5.35 -2.28
CA VAL A 77 -4.85 -5.41 -1.56
C VAL A 77 -5.08 -5.11 -0.08
N GLU A 78 -5.76 -4.00 0.20
CA GLU A 78 -5.98 -3.54 1.57
C GLU A 78 -7.31 -2.78 1.68
N ASP A 79 -7.97 -2.97 2.82
CA ASP A 79 -9.15 -2.24 3.24
C ASP A 79 -9.03 -1.83 4.71
N ALA A 80 -9.31 -0.57 5.02
CA ALA A 80 -9.21 -0.08 6.39
C ALA A 80 -10.26 0.99 6.69
N VAL A 81 -10.65 1.08 7.97
CA VAL A 81 -11.59 2.07 8.49
C VAL A 81 -10.95 2.81 9.65
N TYR A 82 -11.09 4.13 9.64
CA TYR A 82 -10.52 5.05 10.61
C TYR A 82 -11.61 5.91 11.25
N VAL A 83 -11.34 6.37 12.46
CA VAL A 83 -12.26 7.21 13.23
C VAL A 83 -12.10 8.69 12.85
N SER A 84 -10.94 9.08 12.30
CA SER A 84 -10.69 10.44 11.83
C SER A 84 -10.10 10.47 10.42
N GLU A 85 -10.41 11.56 9.70
CA GLU A 85 -9.81 11.84 8.40
C GLU A 85 -8.28 11.95 8.47
N SER A 86 -7.76 12.53 9.56
CA SER A 86 -6.32 12.66 9.78
C SER A 86 -5.59 11.31 9.91
N GLN A 87 -6.26 10.27 10.41
CA GLN A 87 -5.72 8.91 10.44
C GLN A 87 -5.66 8.31 9.02
N ARG A 88 -6.74 8.51 8.23
CA ARG A 88 -6.77 8.13 6.81
C ARG A 88 -5.66 8.83 6.00
N GLU A 89 -5.38 10.09 6.27
CA GLU A 89 -4.27 10.81 5.62
C GLU A 89 -2.89 10.27 5.99
N LYS A 90 -2.71 9.69 7.19
CA LYS A 90 -1.46 9.00 7.53
C LYS A 90 -1.27 7.76 6.68
N PHE A 91 -2.34 7.00 6.42
CA PHE A 91 -2.30 5.87 5.48
C PHE A 91 -1.87 6.32 4.08
N ARG A 92 -2.43 7.43 3.58
CA ARG A 92 -2.02 8.01 2.28
C ARG A 92 -0.52 8.24 2.17
N ARG A 93 0.13 8.75 3.22
CA ARG A 93 1.57 9.01 3.21
C ARG A 93 2.40 7.73 3.16
N LEU A 94 1.91 6.64 3.77
CA LEU A 94 2.55 5.32 3.69
C LEU A 94 2.34 4.72 2.30
N TYR A 95 1.10 4.74 1.80
CA TYR A 95 0.76 4.32 0.43
C TYR A 95 1.64 5.02 -0.60
N GLU A 96 1.73 6.36 -0.58
CA GLU A 96 2.57 7.13 -1.52
C GLU A 96 4.05 6.74 -1.43
N ARG A 97 4.55 6.37 -0.24
CA ARG A 97 5.94 5.95 -0.04
C ARG A 97 6.24 4.56 -0.57
N GLU A 98 5.32 3.63 -0.46
CA GLU A 98 5.50 2.22 -0.88
C GLU A 98 5.24 2.05 -2.38
N VAL A 99 4.24 2.78 -2.88
CA VAL A 99 3.89 2.86 -4.29
C VAL A 99 5.00 3.48 -5.13
N ILE A 100 5.62 4.56 -4.64
CA ILE A 100 6.82 5.13 -5.26
C ILE A 100 7.96 4.18 -4.91
N ARG A 101 8.13 3.13 -5.73
CA ARG A 101 9.23 2.18 -5.56
C ARG A 101 10.54 2.94 -5.38
N PRO A 102 11.45 2.46 -4.52
CA PRO A 102 12.78 3.02 -4.43
C PRO A 102 13.42 2.95 -5.81
N SER A 103 13.46 4.09 -6.49
CA SER A 103 14.10 4.17 -7.78
C SER A 103 15.58 3.89 -7.55
N TRP A 104 16.22 3.21 -8.51
CA TRP A 104 17.68 3.00 -8.52
C TRP A 104 18.49 4.32 -8.47
N GLN A 105 17.80 5.46 -8.55
CA GLN A 105 18.37 6.80 -8.39
C GLN A 105 18.58 7.21 -6.93
N GLN A 106 18.10 6.43 -5.95
CA GLN A 106 18.34 6.74 -4.54
C GLN A 106 19.83 6.56 -4.20
N PRO A 107 20.50 7.60 -3.67
CA PRO A 107 21.94 7.61 -3.44
C PRO A 107 22.38 6.53 -2.44
N ALA A 108 21.52 6.11 -1.51
CA ALA A 108 21.80 5.05 -0.54
C ALA A 108 22.11 3.69 -1.22
N HIS A 109 21.39 3.33 -2.28
CA HIS A 109 21.66 2.08 -3.01
C HIS A 109 23.01 2.13 -3.73
N ARG A 110 23.43 3.30 -4.20
CA ARG A 110 24.75 3.47 -4.84
C ARG A 110 25.90 3.22 -3.86
N TRP A 111 25.76 3.69 -2.62
CA TRP A 111 26.75 3.43 -1.56
C TRP A 111 26.80 1.95 -1.16
N LEU A 112 25.65 1.26 -1.09
CA LEU A 112 25.60 -0.17 -0.82
C LEU A 112 26.30 -0.98 -1.92
N VAL A 113 26.04 -0.68 -3.19
CA VAL A 113 26.69 -1.33 -4.32
C VAL A 113 28.20 -1.07 -4.30
N ALA A 114 28.63 0.16 -4.03
CA ALA A 114 30.05 0.50 -3.92
C ALA A 114 30.74 -0.28 -2.80
N GLY A 115 30.10 -0.40 -1.63
CA GLY A 115 30.60 -1.21 -0.51
C GLY A 115 30.72 -2.69 -0.87
N LEU A 116 29.70 -3.25 -1.54
CA LEU A 116 29.72 -4.64 -1.99
C LEU A 116 30.87 -4.91 -2.97
N ILE A 117 31.09 -4.01 -3.93
CA ILE A 117 32.21 -4.11 -4.91
C ILE A 117 33.56 -4.04 -4.19
N ALA A 118 33.71 -3.15 -3.19
CA ALA A 118 34.96 -3.00 -2.45
C ALA A 118 35.29 -4.29 -1.67
N VAL A 119 34.33 -4.83 -0.92
CA VAL A 119 34.53 -6.05 -0.12
C VAL A 119 34.83 -7.25 -1.01
N THR A 120 34.07 -7.41 -2.10
CA THR A 120 34.31 -8.51 -3.06
C THR A 120 35.67 -8.39 -3.74
N SER A 121 36.10 -7.18 -4.11
CA SER A 121 37.43 -6.96 -4.70
C SER A 121 38.56 -7.27 -3.72
N ILE A 122 38.46 -6.82 -2.47
CA ILE A 122 39.44 -7.13 -1.41
C ILE A 122 39.52 -8.64 -1.18
N TRP A 123 38.38 -9.31 -1.13
CA TRP A 123 38.32 -10.75 -0.91
C TRP A 123 38.93 -11.54 -2.08
N LEU A 124 38.60 -11.17 -3.31
CA LEU A 124 39.17 -11.78 -4.51
C LEU A 124 40.69 -11.56 -4.60
N LEU A 125 41.16 -10.36 -4.27
CA LEU A 125 42.58 -10.05 -4.22
C LEU A 125 43.30 -10.88 -3.15
N TYR A 126 42.71 -11.00 -1.96
CA TYR A 126 43.23 -11.85 -0.88
C TYR A 126 43.34 -13.31 -1.32
N LEU A 127 42.30 -13.85 -1.96
CA LEU A 127 42.30 -15.21 -2.47
C LEU A 127 43.37 -15.41 -3.56
N LEU A 128 43.49 -14.48 -4.51
CA LEU A 128 44.50 -14.53 -5.57
C LEU A 128 45.92 -14.55 -5.01
N LEU A 129 46.24 -13.65 -4.08
CA LEU A 129 47.55 -13.59 -3.44
C LEU A 129 47.86 -14.90 -2.70
N ARG A 130 46.88 -15.44 -1.98
CA ARG A 130 47.02 -16.71 -1.28
C ARG A 130 47.25 -17.90 -2.22
N THR A 131 46.58 -17.92 -3.38
CA THR A 131 46.76 -18.99 -4.38
C THR A 131 48.08 -18.89 -5.14
N LEU A 132 48.65 -17.69 -5.28
CA LEU A 132 49.92 -17.46 -5.97
C LEU A 132 51.13 -17.62 -5.05
N SER A 133 50.94 -17.48 -3.73
CA SER A 133 51.97 -17.70 -2.71
C SER A 133 52.06 -19.13 -2.20
N LEU A 134 51.31 -20.06 -2.80
CA LEU A 134 51.24 -21.49 -2.51
C LEU A 134 51.82 -22.26 -3.69
#